data_AF-A0A251Q2Q9-F1
#
_entry.id   AF-A0A251Q2Q9-F1
#
_cell.length_a   1.000
_cell.length_b   1.000
_cell.length_c   1.000
_cell.angle_alpha   90.00
_cell.angle_beta   90.00
_cell.angle_gamma   90.00
#
_symmetry.space_group_name_H-M   'P 1'
#
loop_
_entity.id
_entity.type
_entity.pdbx_description
1 polymer ?
#
loop_
_entity_poly.entity_id
_entity_poly.type
_entity_poly.pdbx_seq_one_letter_code
_entity_poly.pdbx_strand_id
1 'polypeptide(L)'
;MEFKSYKDDAWYDVRIETESNGDSGGNGRRLRVKFSGFADEHDEVVDGKDLKSFKDVDFLRCRFRPMSVQLQDTECSQVHKGLSVCAAHSAYPDDRRFYDAIVDGVVRNEHRFENGEEQCTCSFILSWKHGPYYGSLSEQALENICRIQPPLAVDKLDPLLASFLNSARKTVQATGFFDSGARSQRLKQETKLARSTSSHLKGDDVDIGGVPHMIIIDNLEKGISPLTIMEFIHYHLSFPCQAFVSPSRVLESYARGAILLHSKRNFDKLSAFLENPDHIIISSRGRPWLMTEKTPVHDTHMALIETFRLTSQNVQQTRRTGTCNELKVVISGTKEYSTAKQLKDLFERLANHICKLHQRLVVEEDRILQLPDEV
;
A
#
# COMPACT_ATOMS: atom_id res chain seq x y z
N MET A 1 -6.08 -17.10 -18.17
CA MET A 1 -6.44 -15.84 -17.47
C MET A 1 -5.16 -15.19 -17.01
N GLU A 2 -5.17 -13.92 -16.65
CA GLU A 2 -3.98 -13.28 -16.10
C GLU A 2 -4.16 -12.97 -14.62
N PHE A 3 -3.04 -13.03 -13.90
CA PHE A 3 -2.96 -12.75 -12.47
C PHE A 3 -1.86 -11.75 -12.17
N LYS A 4 -2.15 -10.81 -11.28
CA LYS A 4 -1.21 -9.81 -10.81
C LYS A 4 -0.40 -10.37 -9.64
N SER A 5 0.88 -10.66 -9.83
CA SER A 5 1.75 -11.28 -8.81
C SER A 5 1.84 -10.44 -7.55
N TYR A 6 1.89 -11.07 -6.37
CA TYR A 6 2.14 -10.37 -5.10
C TYR A 6 3.58 -9.85 -4.98
N LYS A 7 4.53 -10.40 -5.76
CA LYS A 7 5.96 -10.11 -5.61
C LYS A 7 6.36 -8.79 -6.26
N ASP A 8 5.80 -8.47 -7.41
CA ASP A 8 6.25 -7.34 -8.24
C ASP A 8 5.12 -6.52 -8.86
N ASP A 9 3.86 -6.85 -8.55
CA ASP A 9 2.65 -6.24 -9.12
C ASP A 9 2.53 -6.33 -10.65
N ALA A 10 3.32 -7.17 -11.33
CA ALA A 10 3.18 -7.41 -12.76
C ALA A 10 2.08 -8.44 -13.06
N TRP A 11 1.50 -8.35 -14.25
CA TRP A 11 0.52 -9.28 -14.77
C TRP A 11 1.20 -10.43 -15.51
N TYR A 12 0.73 -11.65 -15.24
CA TYR A 12 1.22 -12.88 -15.85
C TYR A 12 0.09 -13.79 -16.28
N ASP A 13 0.35 -14.57 -17.32
CA ASP A 13 -0.54 -15.63 -17.76
C ASP A 13 -0.50 -16.79 -16.77
N VAL A 14 -1.65 -17.19 -16.25
CA VAL A 14 -1.71 -18.22 -15.21
C VAL A 14 -2.77 -19.29 -15.46
N ARG A 15 -2.54 -20.43 -14.82
CA ARG A 15 -3.53 -21.47 -14.54
C ARG A 15 -3.71 -21.57 -13.03
N ILE A 16 -4.88 -22.01 -12.58
CA ILE A 16 -5.16 -22.17 -11.16
C ILE A 16 -5.51 -23.61 -10.81
N GLU A 17 -5.11 -24.02 -9.63
CA GLU A 17 -5.38 -25.35 -9.07
C GLU A 17 -5.84 -25.19 -7.62
N THR A 18 -6.77 -26.02 -7.17
CA THR A 18 -7.19 -26.06 -5.76
C THR A 18 -6.63 -27.29 -5.07
N GLU A 19 -5.92 -27.09 -3.97
CA GLU A 19 -5.35 -28.17 -3.18
C GLU A 19 -6.23 -28.40 -1.94
N SER A 20 -6.57 -29.66 -1.71
CA SER A 20 -7.21 -30.11 -0.47
C SER A 20 -6.13 -30.65 0.44
N ASN A 21 -5.91 -30.04 1.61
CA ASN A 21 -5.04 -30.65 2.60
C ASN A 21 -5.70 -31.95 3.07
N GLY A 22 -4.99 -33.08 2.93
CA GLY A 22 -5.46 -34.41 3.32
C GLY A 22 -5.67 -34.64 4.82
N ASP A 23 -5.64 -33.59 5.63
CA ASP A 23 -5.89 -33.67 7.07
C ASP A 23 -7.39 -33.55 7.35
N SER A 24 -7.98 -34.69 7.64
CA SER A 24 -9.31 -34.87 8.23
C SER A 24 -9.46 -34.03 9.49
N GLY A 25 -9.85 -32.76 9.36
CA GLY A 25 -10.14 -31.87 10.49
C GLY A 25 -10.02 -30.37 10.26
N GLY A 26 -9.46 -29.90 9.13
CA GLY A 26 -9.19 -28.47 8.91
C GLY A 26 -9.79 -27.93 7.62
N ASN A 27 -10.71 -26.97 7.74
CA ASN A 27 -11.49 -26.30 6.68
C ASN A 27 -10.68 -25.44 5.67
N GLY A 28 -9.39 -25.73 5.43
CA GLY A 28 -8.50 -24.91 4.59
C GLY A 28 -8.36 -25.45 3.17
N ARG A 29 -9.06 -24.84 2.21
CA ARG A 29 -8.71 -24.97 0.78
C ARG A 29 -7.55 -24.03 0.47
N ARG A 30 -6.59 -24.48 -0.33
CA ARG A 30 -5.53 -23.61 -0.88
C ARG A 30 -5.76 -23.42 -2.37
N LEU A 31 -5.56 -22.19 -2.86
CA LEU A 31 -5.56 -21.86 -4.27
C LEU A 31 -4.11 -21.67 -4.72
N ARG A 32 -3.64 -22.52 -5.62
CA ARG A 32 -2.33 -22.40 -6.25
C ARG A 32 -2.48 -21.71 -7.59
N VAL A 33 -1.65 -20.70 -7.83
CA VAL A 33 -1.55 -19.95 -9.07
C VAL A 33 -0.25 -20.33 -9.75
N LYS A 34 -0.37 -21.01 -10.89
CA LYS A 34 0.77 -21.50 -11.68
C LYS A 34 1.06 -20.55 -12.83
N PHE A 35 2.27 -20.02 -12.88
CA PHE A 35 2.70 -19.08 -13.91
C PHE A 35 3.06 -19.82 -15.20
N SER A 36 2.45 -19.40 -16.32
CA SER A 36 2.63 -20.08 -17.61
C SER A 36 4.06 -19.85 -18.12
N GLY A 37 4.77 -20.94 -18.45
CA GLY A 37 6.16 -20.86 -18.91
C GLY A 37 7.20 -20.79 -17.79
N PHE A 38 6.78 -20.85 -16.53
CA PHE A 38 7.67 -20.88 -15.36
C PHE A 38 7.57 -22.22 -14.62
N ALA A 39 8.62 -22.55 -13.87
CA ALA A 39 8.63 -23.73 -12.99
C ALA A 39 7.78 -23.50 -11.74
N ASP A 40 7.26 -24.60 -11.17
CA ASP A 40 6.36 -24.60 -9.99
C ASP A 40 6.94 -23.90 -8.74
N GLU A 41 8.27 -23.70 -8.67
CA GLU A 41 8.91 -22.92 -7.60
C GLU A 41 8.53 -21.44 -7.58
N HIS A 42 8.04 -20.92 -8.71
CA HIS A 42 7.57 -19.55 -8.83
C HIS A 42 6.09 -19.39 -8.46
N ASP A 43 5.34 -20.48 -8.35
CA ASP A 43 3.91 -20.48 -8.06
C ASP A 43 3.58 -19.68 -6.79
N GLU A 44 2.42 -19.02 -6.82
CA GLU A 44 1.89 -18.30 -5.67
C GLU A 44 0.72 -19.08 -5.08
N VAL A 45 0.71 -19.26 -3.76
CA VAL A 45 -0.32 -20.03 -3.07
C VAL A 45 -1.04 -19.18 -2.06
N VAL A 46 -2.38 -19.19 -2.12
CA VAL A 46 -3.26 -18.49 -1.21
C VAL A 46 -4.00 -19.51 -0.35
N ASP A 47 -3.78 -19.47 0.97
CA ASP A 47 -4.58 -20.27 1.89
C ASP A 47 -5.90 -19.55 2.17
N GLY A 48 -7.03 -20.23 1.99
CA GLY A 48 -8.34 -19.67 2.31
C GLY A 48 -8.47 -19.25 3.78
N LYS A 49 -7.65 -19.81 4.68
CA LYS A 49 -7.57 -19.38 6.08
C LYS A 49 -6.99 -17.99 6.24
N ASP A 50 -6.16 -17.49 5.32
CA ASP A 50 -5.53 -16.18 5.42
C ASP A 50 -6.49 -15.05 5.03
N LEU A 51 -7.61 -15.38 4.38
CA LEU A 51 -8.68 -14.45 4.02
C LEU A 51 -9.60 -14.26 5.24
N LYS A 52 -9.37 -13.21 6.03
CA LYS A 52 -10.07 -12.94 7.30
C LYS A 52 -11.31 -12.06 7.14
N SER A 53 -11.43 -11.37 6.02
CA SER A 53 -12.48 -10.40 5.76
C SER A 53 -12.99 -10.49 4.32
N PHE A 54 -14.17 -9.90 4.06
CA PHE A 54 -14.68 -9.76 2.70
C PHE A 54 -13.73 -8.94 1.82
N LYS A 55 -13.05 -7.94 2.40
CA LYS A 55 -12.03 -7.14 1.71
C LYS A 55 -10.87 -8.00 1.21
N ASP A 56 -10.40 -8.98 1.99
CA ASP A 56 -9.31 -9.87 1.56
C ASP A 56 -9.75 -10.71 0.36
N VAL A 57 -10.99 -11.18 0.36
CA VAL A 57 -11.56 -11.94 -0.76
C VAL A 57 -11.73 -11.06 -2.01
N ASP A 58 -12.20 -9.82 -1.84
CA ASP A 58 -12.35 -8.86 -2.93
C ASP A 58 -10.98 -8.47 -3.50
N PHE A 59 -9.98 -8.26 -2.65
CA PHE A 59 -8.60 -7.97 -3.05
C PHE A 59 -8.01 -9.12 -3.88
N LEU A 60 -8.14 -10.37 -3.41
CA LEU A 60 -7.72 -11.54 -4.16
C LEU A 60 -8.40 -11.60 -5.53
N ARG A 61 -9.72 -11.38 -5.58
CA ARG A 61 -10.49 -11.34 -6.84
C ARG A 61 -9.94 -10.28 -7.79
N CYS A 62 -9.64 -9.09 -7.31
CA CYS A 62 -9.11 -7.99 -8.13
C CYS A 62 -7.73 -8.28 -8.74
N ARG A 63 -7.01 -9.30 -8.27
CA ARG A 63 -5.75 -9.75 -8.87
C ARG A 63 -5.94 -10.71 -10.05
N PHE A 64 -7.16 -11.14 -10.36
CA PHE A 64 -7.46 -11.94 -11.55
C PHE A 64 -8.29 -11.16 -12.56
N ARG A 65 -7.99 -11.33 -13.85
CA ARG A 65 -8.83 -10.81 -14.94
C ARG A 65 -8.69 -11.66 -16.22
N PRO A 66 -9.55 -11.45 -17.23
CA PRO A 66 -9.35 -12.04 -18.55
C PRO A 66 -8.05 -11.56 -19.16
N MET A 67 -7.48 -12.38 -20.04
CA MET A 67 -6.27 -12.04 -20.79
C MET A 67 -6.44 -10.71 -21.52
N SER A 68 -5.54 -9.77 -21.28
CA SER A 68 -5.42 -8.56 -22.07
C SER A 68 -5.05 -8.92 -23.52
N VAL A 69 -5.60 -8.16 -24.48
CA VAL A 69 -5.47 -8.48 -25.91
C VAL A 69 -4.52 -7.49 -26.55
N GLN A 70 -3.48 -7.98 -27.23
CA GLN A 70 -2.53 -7.13 -27.94
C GLN A 70 -3.24 -6.30 -29.00
N LEU A 71 -3.01 -4.99 -29.00
CA LEU A 71 -3.55 -4.10 -30.01
C LEU A 71 -2.80 -4.28 -31.33
N GLN A 72 -3.55 -4.35 -32.42
CA GLN A 72 -2.98 -4.45 -33.77
C GLN A 72 -2.72 -3.05 -34.35
N ASP A 73 -1.83 -2.94 -35.34
CA ASP A 73 -1.45 -1.65 -35.95
C ASP A 73 -2.64 -0.86 -36.51
N THR A 74 -3.59 -1.57 -37.12
CA THR A 74 -4.87 -1.02 -37.61
C THR A 74 -5.76 -0.48 -36.49
N GLU A 75 -5.57 -0.92 -35.24
CA GLU A 75 -6.34 -0.51 -34.06
C GLU A 75 -5.70 0.67 -33.31
N CYS A 76 -4.56 1.21 -33.78
CA CYS A 76 -3.86 2.29 -33.08
C CYS A 76 -4.76 3.50 -32.80
N SER A 77 -5.72 3.78 -33.69
CA SER A 77 -6.66 4.90 -33.60
C SER A 77 -7.59 4.79 -32.38
N GLN A 78 -7.80 3.59 -31.86
CA GLN A 78 -8.61 3.32 -30.67
C GLN A 78 -7.89 3.70 -29.37
N VAL A 79 -6.57 3.88 -29.41
CA VAL A 79 -5.77 4.28 -28.25
C VAL A 79 -5.80 5.80 -28.11
N HIS A 80 -6.49 6.31 -27.09
CA HIS A 80 -6.63 7.74 -26.83
C HIS A 80 -6.26 8.08 -25.39
N LYS A 81 -6.01 9.37 -25.12
CA LYS A 81 -5.77 9.86 -23.76
C LYS A 81 -6.89 9.42 -22.80
N GLY A 82 -6.51 8.98 -21.60
CA GLY A 82 -7.40 8.44 -20.58
C GLY A 82 -7.68 6.93 -20.69
N LEU A 83 -7.33 6.27 -21.79
CA LEU A 83 -7.56 4.84 -21.94
C LEU A 83 -6.67 4.04 -20.97
N SER A 84 -7.26 3.09 -20.25
CA SER A 84 -6.50 2.14 -19.43
C SER A 84 -6.00 0.98 -20.29
N VAL A 85 -4.70 0.72 -20.22
CA VAL A 85 -4.01 -0.32 -20.99
C VAL A 85 -3.11 -1.16 -20.08
N CYS A 86 -2.80 -2.38 -20.51
CA CYS A 86 -1.76 -3.21 -19.92
C CYS A 86 -0.57 -3.16 -20.87
N ALA A 87 0.59 -2.68 -20.42
CA ALA A 87 1.72 -2.47 -21.30
C ALA A 87 2.98 -3.19 -20.80
N ALA A 88 3.74 -3.70 -21.74
CA ALA A 88 5.06 -4.25 -21.49
C ALA A 88 6.04 -3.12 -21.15
N HIS A 89 6.87 -3.35 -20.15
CA HIS A 89 7.99 -2.50 -19.83
C HIS A 89 9.15 -3.36 -19.33
N SER A 90 10.36 -2.94 -19.71
CA SER A 90 11.57 -3.70 -19.45
C SER A 90 12.56 -2.82 -18.70
N ALA A 91 12.91 -3.20 -17.46
CA ALA A 91 14.05 -2.59 -16.77
C ALA A 91 15.38 -2.99 -17.44
N TYR A 92 15.41 -4.23 -17.95
CA TYR A 92 16.54 -4.86 -18.62
C TYR A 92 16.03 -5.61 -19.86
N PRO A 93 16.86 -5.85 -20.89
CA PRO A 93 16.45 -6.50 -22.13
C PRO A 93 15.68 -7.82 -21.95
N ASP A 94 16.03 -8.59 -20.92
CA ASP A 94 15.45 -9.91 -20.64
C ASP A 94 14.32 -9.89 -19.58
N ASP A 95 13.95 -8.73 -19.04
CA ASP A 95 12.98 -8.58 -17.95
C ASP A 95 11.71 -7.87 -18.42
N ARG A 96 11.05 -8.44 -19.44
CA ARG A 96 9.81 -7.90 -20.00
C ARG A 96 8.63 -8.24 -19.08
N ARG A 97 8.07 -7.23 -18.43
CA ARG A 97 6.91 -7.37 -17.52
C ARG A 97 5.75 -6.50 -17.95
N PHE A 98 4.55 -6.89 -17.57
CA PHE A 98 3.33 -6.21 -17.97
C PHE A 98 2.67 -5.50 -16.78
N TYR A 99 2.41 -4.21 -16.92
CA TYR A 99 1.79 -3.37 -15.88
C TYR A 99 0.62 -2.58 -16.44
N ASP A 100 -0.31 -2.16 -15.59
CA ASP A 100 -1.38 -1.28 -16.05
C ASP A 100 -0.89 0.17 -16.09
N ALA A 101 -1.33 0.87 -17.11
CA ALA A 101 -1.09 2.29 -17.29
C ALA A 101 -2.35 2.99 -17.81
N ILE A 102 -2.34 4.31 -17.72
CA ILE A 102 -3.29 5.19 -18.42
C ILE A 102 -2.53 5.87 -19.54
N VAL A 103 -3.10 5.93 -20.73
CA VAL A 103 -2.55 6.73 -21.83
C VAL A 103 -2.66 8.20 -21.44
N ASP A 104 -1.54 8.86 -21.22
CA ASP A 104 -1.46 10.29 -20.89
C ASP A 104 -1.42 11.17 -22.15
N GLY A 105 -0.80 10.66 -23.22
CA GLY A 105 -0.67 11.36 -24.49
C GLY A 105 -0.45 10.40 -25.65
N VAL A 106 -0.77 10.86 -26.86
CA VAL A 106 -0.56 10.09 -28.10
C VAL A 106 0.09 10.99 -29.13
N VAL A 107 1.25 10.58 -29.65
CA VAL A 107 1.92 11.22 -30.77
C VAL A 107 1.60 10.40 -32.01
N ARG A 108 0.76 10.95 -32.87
CA ARG A 108 0.33 10.32 -34.12
C ARG A 108 1.36 10.56 -35.21
N ASN A 109 1.75 9.50 -35.91
CA ASN A 109 2.68 9.52 -37.03
C ASN A 109 2.07 8.79 -38.23
N GLU A 110 2.59 9.07 -39.43
CA GLU A 110 2.27 8.28 -40.62
C GLU A 110 2.81 6.86 -40.47
N HIS A 111 1.95 5.87 -40.70
CA HIS A 111 2.31 4.47 -40.63
C HIS A 111 3.26 4.09 -41.77
N ARG A 112 4.13 3.11 -41.50
CA ARG A 112 5.01 2.53 -42.52
C ARG A 112 4.41 1.23 -43.05
N PHE A 113 4.74 0.89 -44.28
CA PHE A 113 4.33 -0.37 -44.90
C PHE A 113 5.56 -1.16 -45.30
N GLU A 114 5.77 -2.32 -44.68
CA GLU A 114 6.85 -3.24 -45.01
C GLU A 114 6.24 -4.51 -45.58
N ASN A 115 6.65 -4.90 -46.80
CA ASN A 115 6.12 -6.07 -47.51
C ASN A 115 4.59 -6.11 -47.67
N GLY A 116 3.93 -4.94 -47.65
CA GLY A 116 2.47 -4.83 -47.73
C GLY A 116 1.74 -4.94 -46.39
N GLU A 117 2.46 -5.14 -45.28
CA GLU A 117 1.91 -5.11 -43.92
C GLU A 117 2.07 -3.70 -43.32
N GLU A 118 0.99 -3.17 -42.76
CA GLU A 118 0.98 -1.90 -42.04
C GLU A 118 1.70 -2.05 -40.70
N GLN A 119 2.56 -1.10 -40.37
CA GLN A 119 3.26 -1.04 -39.09
C GLN A 119 3.06 0.33 -38.44
N CYS A 120 2.57 0.33 -37.21
CA CYS A 120 2.30 1.56 -36.48
C CYS A 120 3.62 2.21 -36.01
N THR A 121 3.77 3.49 -36.31
CA THR A 121 4.91 4.32 -35.91
C THR A 121 4.51 5.37 -34.87
N CYS A 122 3.27 5.30 -34.36
CA CYS A 122 2.79 6.21 -33.32
C CYS A 122 3.48 5.90 -31.98
N SER A 123 3.66 6.94 -31.18
CA SER A 123 4.18 6.83 -29.80
C SER A 123 3.08 7.12 -28.79
N PHE A 124 3.01 6.32 -27.73
CA PHE A 124 2.01 6.44 -26.67
C PHE A 124 2.69 6.73 -25.35
N ILE A 125 2.36 7.87 -24.75
CA ILE A 125 2.88 8.26 -23.44
C ILE A 125 1.99 7.62 -22.38
N LEU A 126 2.57 6.74 -21.56
CA LEU A 126 1.86 5.97 -20.55
C LEU A 126 2.21 6.48 -19.15
N SER A 127 1.18 6.68 -18.33
CA SER A 127 1.26 6.92 -16.89
C SER A 127 0.97 5.64 -16.12
N TRP A 128 1.98 5.06 -15.48
CA TRP A 128 1.87 3.75 -14.83
C TRP A 128 1.03 3.79 -13.55
N LYS A 129 0.13 2.82 -13.38
CA LYS A 129 -0.86 2.75 -12.28
C LYS A 129 -0.42 1.91 -11.10
N HIS A 130 0.62 1.08 -11.25
CA HIS A 130 1.17 0.24 -10.19
C HIS A 130 2.57 -0.27 -10.58
N GLY A 131 3.14 -1.14 -9.76
CA GLY A 131 4.49 -1.65 -9.96
C GLY A 131 5.59 -0.62 -9.67
N PRO A 132 6.84 -0.93 -10.04
CA PRO A 132 8.01 -0.08 -9.73
C PRO A 132 8.00 1.28 -10.44
N TYR A 133 7.13 1.45 -11.44
CA TYR A 133 7.04 2.67 -12.26
C TYR A 133 5.86 3.56 -11.88
N TYR A 134 5.12 3.24 -10.82
CA TYR A 134 3.92 3.98 -10.41
C TYR A 134 4.10 5.51 -10.46
N GLY A 135 3.22 6.18 -11.21
CA GLY A 135 3.21 7.63 -11.37
C GLY A 135 4.30 8.21 -12.27
N SER A 136 5.17 7.39 -12.86
CA SER A 136 6.10 7.84 -13.90
C SER A 136 5.44 7.83 -15.28
N LEU A 137 6.05 8.58 -16.20
CA LEU A 137 5.69 8.59 -17.61
C LEU A 137 6.74 7.85 -18.42
N SER A 138 6.30 7.06 -19.40
CA SER A 138 7.19 6.48 -20.41
C SER A 138 6.54 6.47 -21.77
N GLU A 139 7.34 6.65 -22.81
CA GLU A 139 6.91 6.42 -24.18
C GLU A 139 6.92 4.91 -24.49
N GLN A 140 5.89 4.42 -25.17
CA GLN A 140 5.77 3.04 -25.64
C GLN A 140 5.27 3.00 -27.09
N ALA A 141 5.74 2.01 -27.85
CA ALA A 141 5.19 1.64 -29.15
C ALA A 141 3.93 0.77 -28.99
N LEU A 142 3.08 0.73 -30.02
CA LEU A 142 1.81 0.01 -29.98
C LEU A 142 1.97 -1.49 -29.68
N GLU A 143 3.01 -2.12 -30.22
CA GLU A 143 3.34 -3.55 -30.02
C GLU A 143 3.51 -3.96 -28.55
N ASN A 144 3.81 -2.99 -27.68
CA ASN A 144 3.97 -3.17 -26.25
C ASN A 144 2.68 -2.91 -25.47
N ILE A 145 1.56 -2.60 -26.14
CA ILE A 145 0.31 -2.19 -25.49
C ILE A 145 -0.78 -3.22 -25.76
N CYS A 146 -1.37 -3.71 -24.68
CA CYS A 146 -2.52 -4.58 -24.68
C CYS A 146 -3.75 -3.85 -24.13
N ARG A 147 -4.89 -4.12 -24.75
CA ARG A 147 -6.21 -3.66 -24.29
C ARG A 147 -6.66 -4.51 -23.12
N ILE A 148 -6.91 -3.85 -21.99
CA ILE A 148 -7.49 -4.50 -20.81
C ILE A 148 -8.94 -4.87 -21.12
N GLN A 149 -9.27 -6.13 -20.88
CA GLN A 149 -10.64 -6.62 -21.02
C GLN A 149 -11.48 -6.20 -19.79
N PRO A 150 -12.78 -5.89 -19.98
CA PRO A 150 -13.65 -5.54 -18.86
C PRO A 150 -13.74 -6.68 -17.84
N PRO A 151 -13.96 -6.38 -16.54
CA PRO A 151 -14.10 -7.39 -15.51
C PRO A 151 -15.23 -8.37 -15.86
N LEU A 152 -14.96 -9.68 -15.70
CA LEU A 152 -16.00 -10.69 -15.85
C LEU A 152 -17.00 -10.61 -14.70
N ALA A 153 -18.28 -10.73 -15.06
CA ALA A 153 -19.33 -11.04 -14.11
C ALA A 153 -19.08 -12.40 -13.44
N VAL A 154 -19.61 -12.59 -12.23
CA VAL A 154 -19.30 -13.74 -11.35
C VAL A 154 -19.62 -15.09 -12.02
N ASP A 155 -20.64 -15.14 -12.86
CA ASP A 155 -21.07 -16.30 -13.64
C ASP A 155 -20.10 -16.68 -14.78
N LYS A 156 -19.21 -15.76 -15.18
CA LYS A 156 -18.18 -15.98 -16.20
C LYS A 156 -16.78 -16.16 -15.61
N LEU A 157 -16.62 -16.09 -14.28
CA LEU A 157 -15.35 -16.42 -13.64
C LEU A 157 -15.02 -17.90 -13.85
N ASP A 158 -13.72 -18.21 -13.79
CA ASP A 158 -13.27 -19.59 -13.72
C ASP A 158 -14.00 -20.33 -12.57
N PRO A 159 -14.60 -21.50 -12.82
CA PRO A 159 -15.38 -22.22 -11.81
C PRO A 159 -14.59 -22.54 -10.53
N LEU A 160 -13.28 -22.82 -10.64
CA LEU A 160 -12.41 -23.09 -9.49
C LEU A 160 -12.20 -21.82 -8.67
N LEU A 161 -11.92 -20.69 -9.33
CA LEU A 161 -11.77 -19.39 -8.66
C LEU A 161 -13.08 -18.97 -7.98
N ALA A 162 -14.20 -19.08 -8.68
CA ALA A 162 -15.52 -18.75 -8.15
C ALA A 162 -15.86 -19.61 -6.93
N SER A 163 -15.61 -20.93 -7.01
CA SER A 163 -15.80 -21.87 -5.89
C SER A 163 -14.93 -21.50 -4.69
N PHE A 164 -13.64 -21.21 -4.92
CA PHE A 164 -12.71 -20.82 -3.87
C PHE A 164 -13.12 -19.51 -3.17
N LEU A 165 -13.43 -18.46 -3.93
CA LEU A 165 -13.86 -17.17 -3.39
C LEU A 165 -15.17 -17.30 -2.60
N ASN A 166 -16.13 -18.07 -3.10
CA ASN A 166 -17.40 -18.31 -2.40
C ASN A 166 -17.19 -19.09 -1.10
N SER A 167 -16.32 -20.09 -1.10
CA SER A 167 -15.93 -20.81 0.13
C SER A 167 -15.28 -19.87 1.14
N ALA A 168 -14.35 -19.01 0.71
CA ALA A 168 -13.70 -18.03 1.59
C ALA A 168 -14.72 -17.06 2.20
N ARG A 169 -15.65 -16.50 1.41
CA ARG A 169 -16.73 -15.62 1.93
C ARG A 169 -17.58 -16.32 2.98
N LYS A 170 -17.96 -17.58 2.77
CA LYS A 170 -18.74 -18.36 3.75
C LYS A 170 -17.98 -18.58 5.04
N THR A 171 -16.67 -18.85 4.97
CA THR A 171 -15.82 -18.97 6.16
C THR A 171 -15.76 -17.66 6.93
N VAL A 172 -15.55 -16.53 6.24
CA VAL A 172 -15.55 -15.19 6.85
C VAL A 172 -16.89 -14.89 7.54
N GLN A 173 -18.01 -15.22 6.89
CA GLN A 173 -19.35 -15.07 7.49
C GLN A 173 -19.49 -15.93 8.75
N ALA A 174 -19.14 -17.22 8.67
CA ALA A 174 -19.25 -18.14 9.79
C ALA A 174 -18.40 -17.68 10.98
N THR A 175 -17.17 -17.22 10.76
CA THR A 175 -16.32 -16.70 11.85
C THR A 175 -16.84 -15.40 12.44
N GLY A 176 -17.50 -14.55 11.65
CA GLY A 176 -18.16 -13.33 12.14
C GLY A 176 -19.37 -13.58 13.04
N PHE A 177 -20.08 -14.71 12.86
CA PHE A 177 -21.24 -15.07 13.70
C PHE A 177 -20.84 -15.58 15.10
N PHE A 178 -19.65 -16.18 15.27
CA PHE A 178 -19.20 -16.69 16.57
C PHE A 178 -18.83 -15.58 17.58
N ASP A 179 -18.48 -14.39 17.10
CA ASP A 179 -18.08 -13.27 17.98
C ASP A 179 -19.28 -12.58 18.67
N SER A 180 -20.49 -12.75 18.10
CA SER A 180 -21.73 -12.23 18.68
C SER A 180 -22.41 -13.19 19.67
N GLY A 181 -22.12 -14.50 19.57
CA GLY A 181 -22.75 -15.54 20.39
C GLY A 181 -22.01 -15.90 21.69
N ALA A 182 -20.68 -15.69 21.74
CA ALA A 182 -19.87 -16.10 22.88
C ALA A 182 -19.97 -15.15 24.10
N ARG A 183 -20.50 -13.93 23.93
CA ARG A 183 -20.66 -12.95 25.02
C ARG A 183 -21.94 -13.14 25.86
N SER A 184 -22.86 -14.00 25.43
CA SER A 184 -24.17 -14.18 26.10
C SER A 184 -24.26 -15.39 27.06
N GLN A 185 -23.33 -16.35 27.00
CA GLN A 185 -23.42 -17.58 27.80
C GLN A 185 -22.39 -17.71 28.94
N ARG A 186 -21.46 -16.76 29.12
CA ARG A 186 -20.44 -16.83 30.19
C ARG A 186 -20.70 -15.93 31.41
N LEU A 187 -21.94 -15.49 31.62
CA LEU A 187 -22.33 -14.65 32.77
C LEU A 187 -23.22 -15.36 33.82
N LYS A 188 -23.25 -16.70 33.87
CA LYS A 188 -24.04 -17.43 34.88
C LYS A 188 -23.32 -18.53 35.65
N GLN A 189 -22.00 -18.67 35.55
CA GLN A 189 -21.31 -19.72 36.30
C GLN A 189 -19.91 -19.33 36.75
N GLU A 190 -19.78 -18.26 37.54
CA GLU A 190 -18.58 -18.04 38.36
C GLU A 190 -18.83 -17.06 39.53
N THR A 191 -20.00 -17.15 40.16
CA THR A 191 -20.17 -16.71 41.56
C THR A 191 -20.11 -17.94 42.45
N LYS A 192 -18.91 -18.27 42.94
CA LYS A 192 -18.58 -19.04 44.17
C LYS A 192 -17.28 -19.84 44.01
N LEU A 193 -16.13 -19.18 43.95
CA LEU A 193 -14.92 -19.62 44.68
C LEU A 193 -13.79 -18.60 44.46
N ALA A 194 -13.37 -17.95 45.55
CA ALA A 194 -12.05 -17.33 45.80
C ALA A 194 -12.21 -16.01 46.58
N ARG A 195 -12.54 -16.13 47.88
CA ARG A 195 -12.07 -15.18 48.89
C ARG A 195 -10.65 -15.59 49.27
N SER A 196 -9.78 -14.59 49.47
CA SER A 196 -8.36 -14.64 49.89
C SER A 196 -7.44 -15.23 48.82
N THR A 197 -6.43 -14.53 48.31
CA THR A 197 -5.33 -13.85 49.02
C THR A 197 -4.72 -12.69 48.21
N SER A 198 -4.17 -11.73 48.95
CA SER A 198 -3.45 -10.54 48.50
C SER A 198 -2.13 -10.86 47.79
N SER A 199 -1.80 -10.16 46.69
CA SER A 199 -0.71 -9.17 46.67
C SER A 199 -0.38 -8.67 45.24
N HIS A 200 -0.38 -7.35 45.09
CA HIS A 200 0.43 -6.52 44.18
C HIS A 200 0.95 -7.15 42.86
N LEU A 201 0.44 -6.67 41.72
CA LEU A 201 1.24 -6.11 40.61
C LEU A 201 0.34 -5.16 39.79
N LYS A 202 0.91 -4.00 39.43
CA LYS A 202 0.24 -2.82 38.86
C LYS A 202 -0.47 -3.15 37.53
N GLY A 203 -1.68 -2.61 37.40
CA GLY A 203 -2.49 -2.73 36.19
C GLY A 203 -1.93 -1.90 35.04
N ASP A 204 -1.90 -2.54 33.87
CA ASP A 204 -1.99 -1.84 32.60
C ASP A 204 -3.47 -1.77 32.23
N ASP A 205 -4.04 -0.58 32.36
CA ASP A 205 -5.34 -0.22 31.79
C ASP A 205 -5.25 -0.35 30.27
N VAL A 206 -5.75 -1.46 29.73
CA VAL A 206 -6.07 -1.55 28.31
C VAL A 206 -7.37 -0.79 28.12
N ASP A 207 -7.25 0.46 27.68
CA ASP A 207 -8.39 1.30 27.26
C ASP A 207 -8.99 0.71 25.97
N ILE A 208 -9.78 -0.36 26.12
CA ILE A 208 -10.55 -1.02 25.06
C ILE A 208 -11.77 -0.14 24.78
N GLY A 209 -11.57 1.03 24.19
CA GLY A 209 -12.66 1.97 23.91
C GLY A 209 -12.31 3.25 23.15
N GLY A 210 -11.02 3.57 22.98
CA GLY A 210 -10.58 4.80 22.30
C GLY A 210 -10.51 4.70 20.77
N VAL A 211 -10.87 5.78 20.08
CA VAL A 211 -10.60 5.96 18.64
C VAL A 211 -9.08 5.96 18.43
N PRO A 212 -8.53 5.17 17.48
CA PRO A 212 -7.10 5.21 17.19
C PRO A 212 -6.67 6.60 16.68
N HIS A 213 -5.44 6.99 16.93
CA HIS A 213 -4.88 8.27 16.52
C HIS A 213 -3.70 8.03 15.58
N MET A 214 -3.58 8.86 14.54
CA MET A 214 -2.50 8.81 13.57
C MET A 214 -1.66 10.09 13.63
N ILE A 215 -0.34 9.92 13.59
CA ILE A 215 0.63 11.00 13.45
C ILE A 215 1.40 10.79 12.16
N ILE A 216 1.43 11.80 11.30
CA ILE A 216 2.27 11.79 10.09
C ILE A 216 3.58 12.51 10.39
N ILE A 217 4.68 11.84 10.04
CA ILE A 217 6.05 12.36 10.17
C ILE A 217 6.67 12.47 8.78
N ASP A 218 7.03 13.69 8.41
CA ASP A 218 7.75 14.03 7.20
C ASP A 218 9.26 14.16 7.44
N ASN A 219 9.99 14.30 6.33
CA ASN A 219 11.44 14.49 6.27
C ASN A 219 12.26 13.33 6.89
N LEU A 220 11.70 12.11 6.85
CA LEU A 220 12.42 10.91 7.25
C LEU A 220 13.56 10.62 6.26
N GLU A 221 14.61 9.94 6.72
CA GLU A 221 15.64 9.41 5.82
C GLU A 221 15.07 8.28 4.96
N LYS A 222 15.46 8.24 3.67
CA LYS A 222 15.07 7.12 2.80
C LYS A 222 15.68 5.82 3.31
N GLY A 223 14.85 4.76 3.33
CA GLY A 223 15.28 3.43 3.76
C GLY A 223 15.25 3.21 5.27
N ILE A 224 14.78 4.19 6.07
CA ILE A 224 14.48 3.94 7.48
C ILE A 224 13.40 2.86 7.59
N SER A 225 13.62 1.89 8.48
CA SER A 225 12.66 0.80 8.67
C SER A 225 11.53 1.20 9.63
N PRO A 226 10.31 0.70 9.44
CA PRO A 226 9.23 0.87 10.42
C PRO A 226 9.59 0.32 11.81
N LEU A 227 10.36 -0.78 11.86
CA LEU A 227 10.82 -1.38 13.11
C LEU A 227 11.73 -0.42 13.88
N THR A 228 12.67 0.23 13.20
CA THR A 228 13.56 1.25 13.80
C THR A 228 12.74 2.34 14.50
N ILE A 229 11.66 2.82 13.87
CA ILE A 229 10.77 3.84 14.43
C ILE A 229 10.05 3.30 15.68
N MET A 230 9.51 2.08 15.59
CA MET A 230 8.79 1.44 16.70
C MET A 230 9.70 1.19 17.91
N GLU A 231 10.90 0.65 17.69
CA GLU A 231 11.88 0.39 18.74
C GLU A 231 12.34 1.68 19.43
N PHE A 232 12.62 2.73 18.64
CA PHE A 232 13.01 4.04 19.17
C PHE A 232 11.94 4.66 20.06
N ILE A 233 10.67 4.62 19.63
CA ILE A 233 9.55 5.15 20.41
C ILE A 233 9.33 4.33 21.68
N HIS A 234 9.41 3.01 21.57
CA HIS A 234 9.30 2.14 22.73
C HIS A 234 10.41 2.43 23.76
N TYR A 235 11.65 2.60 23.29
CA TYR A 235 12.80 2.91 24.14
C TYR A 235 12.62 4.24 24.90
N HIS A 236 12.16 5.31 24.23
CA HIS A 236 12.06 6.63 24.86
C HIS A 236 10.76 6.87 25.64
N LEU A 237 9.64 6.26 25.23
CA LEU A 237 8.32 6.58 25.78
C LEU A 237 7.62 5.40 26.47
N SER A 238 8.23 4.21 26.44
CA SER A 238 7.79 3.01 27.15
C SER A 238 6.36 2.57 26.81
N PHE A 239 5.95 2.73 25.54
CA PHE A 239 4.70 2.15 25.03
C PHE A 239 4.91 1.58 23.63
N PRO A 240 4.13 0.56 23.22
CA PRO A 240 4.16 0.05 21.85
C PRO A 240 3.33 0.94 20.91
N CYS A 241 3.77 1.04 19.65
CA CYS A 241 3.04 1.68 18.57
C CYS A 241 3.20 0.89 17.27
N GLN A 242 2.37 1.18 16.27
CA GLN A 242 2.61 0.72 14.90
C GLN A 242 3.15 1.87 14.07
N ALA A 243 4.21 1.62 13.30
CA ALA A 243 4.76 2.60 12.38
C ALA A 243 4.74 2.07 10.95
N PHE A 244 4.70 3.00 10.00
CA PHE A 244 4.72 2.73 8.57
C PHE A 244 5.60 3.77 7.89
N VAL A 245 6.28 3.39 6.81
CA VAL A 245 7.08 4.30 5.99
C VAL A 245 6.55 4.22 4.56
N SER A 246 6.14 5.38 4.03
CA SER A 246 5.73 5.50 2.62
C SER A 246 6.93 5.30 1.70
N PRO A 247 6.72 4.67 0.53
CA PRO A 247 7.68 4.74 -0.56
C PRO A 247 7.93 6.20 -0.92
N SER A 248 9.18 6.63 -0.90
CA SER A 248 9.52 8.00 -1.30
C SER A 248 9.34 8.17 -2.80
N ARG A 249 8.80 9.30 -3.26
CA ARG A 249 8.79 9.60 -4.70
C ARG A 249 10.23 9.72 -5.21
N VAL A 250 10.48 9.37 -6.47
CA VAL A 250 11.82 9.39 -7.07
C VAL A 250 12.47 10.78 -6.95
N LEU A 251 11.68 11.83 -7.11
CA LEU A 251 12.11 13.23 -7.02
C LEU A 251 12.21 13.78 -5.59
N GLU A 252 11.60 13.11 -4.60
CA GLU A 252 11.68 13.55 -3.21
C GLU A 252 13.03 13.13 -2.63
N SER A 253 13.69 14.01 -1.88
CA SER A 253 14.95 13.65 -1.21
C SER A 253 14.73 12.99 0.17
N TYR A 254 13.47 12.82 0.59
CA TYR A 254 13.05 12.36 1.91
C TYR A 254 11.96 11.29 1.81
N ALA A 255 11.71 10.60 2.92
CA ALA A 255 10.58 9.70 3.11
C ALA A 255 9.54 10.30 4.06
N ARG A 256 8.33 9.74 4.04
CA ARG A 256 7.23 10.05 4.95
C ARG A 256 6.88 8.80 5.73
N GLY A 257 6.46 8.96 6.98
CA GLY A 257 5.97 7.86 7.79
C GLY A 257 4.68 8.21 8.51
N ALA A 258 4.01 7.18 8.99
CA ALA A 258 2.80 7.28 9.79
C ALA A 258 2.96 6.44 11.06
N ILE A 259 2.46 6.95 12.18
CA ILE A 259 2.47 6.27 13.47
C ILE A 259 1.05 6.17 13.96
N LEU A 260 0.61 4.93 14.18
CA LEU A 260 -0.71 4.59 14.67
C LEU A 260 -0.65 4.24 16.16
N LEU A 261 -1.52 4.89 16.93
CA LEU A 261 -1.62 4.79 18.37
C LEU A 261 -3.05 4.43 18.76
N HIS A 262 -3.20 3.46 19.67
CA HIS A 262 -4.52 2.96 20.06
C HIS A 262 -5.14 3.71 21.25
N SER A 263 -4.40 4.64 21.87
CA SER A 263 -4.91 5.42 23.00
C SER A 263 -4.54 6.89 22.86
N LYS A 264 -5.47 7.77 23.27
CA LYS A 264 -5.24 9.21 23.35
C LYS A 264 -4.04 9.54 24.25
N ARG A 265 -3.88 8.79 25.36
CA ARG A 265 -2.73 8.94 26.27
C ARG A 265 -1.40 8.75 25.57
N ASN A 266 -1.26 7.73 24.72
CA ASN A 266 -0.01 7.48 23.99
C ASN A 266 0.20 8.53 22.88
N PHE A 267 -0.89 8.98 22.25
CA PHE A 267 -0.86 10.10 21.30
C PHE A 267 -0.35 11.39 21.94
N ASP A 268 -0.90 11.79 23.09
CA ASP A 268 -0.50 13.00 23.79
C ASP A 268 0.97 12.93 24.21
N LYS A 269 1.43 11.76 24.71
CA LYS A 269 2.84 11.53 25.05
C LYS A 269 3.76 11.66 23.83
N LEU A 270 3.42 11.03 22.70
CA LEU A 270 4.24 11.09 21.49
C LEU A 270 4.26 12.52 20.92
N SER A 271 3.11 13.18 20.84
CA SER A 271 3.01 14.55 20.34
C SER A 271 3.87 15.50 21.19
N ALA A 272 3.76 15.43 22.52
CA ALA A 272 4.55 16.26 23.42
C ALA A 272 6.05 15.99 23.29
N PHE A 273 6.44 14.74 23.03
CA PHE A 273 7.83 14.38 22.77
C PHE A 273 8.33 14.99 21.45
N LEU A 274 7.60 14.80 20.35
CA LEU A 274 7.98 15.29 19.01
C LEU A 274 8.04 16.83 18.91
N GLU A 275 7.22 17.54 19.69
CA GLU A 275 7.12 19.02 19.65
C GLU A 275 7.97 19.72 20.71
N ASN A 276 8.68 18.96 21.54
CA ASN A 276 9.46 19.53 22.61
C ASN A 276 10.56 20.45 22.04
N PRO A 277 10.61 21.74 22.39
CA PRO A 277 11.61 22.67 21.86
C PRO A 277 13.03 22.36 22.34
N ASP A 278 13.18 21.63 23.44
CA ASP A 278 14.47 21.30 24.05
C ASP A 278 15.20 20.19 23.30
N HIS A 279 14.53 19.51 22.36
CA HIS A 279 15.19 18.50 21.55
C HIS A 279 14.62 18.36 20.13
N ILE A 280 15.38 17.71 19.26
CA ILE A 280 14.93 17.33 17.91
C ILE A 280 15.31 15.88 17.70
N ILE A 281 14.44 15.09 17.08
CA ILE A 281 14.77 13.74 16.64
C ILE A 281 15.36 13.84 15.25
N ILE A 282 16.53 13.23 15.05
CA ILE A 282 17.19 13.15 13.76
C ILE A 282 17.43 11.70 13.36
N SER A 283 17.40 11.45 12.05
CA SER A 283 17.95 10.23 11.47
C SER A 283 19.47 10.27 11.44
N SER A 284 20.11 9.10 11.24
CA SER A 284 21.56 8.91 11.23
C SER A 284 22.34 9.87 10.30
N ARG A 285 21.69 10.38 9.24
CA ARG A 285 22.26 11.36 8.31
C ARG A 285 21.93 12.82 8.66
N GLY A 286 21.39 13.07 9.85
CA GLY A 286 21.12 14.40 10.39
C GLY A 286 19.77 15.01 10.00
N ARG A 287 18.89 14.26 9.32
CA ARG A 287 17.57 14.77 8.91
C ARG A 287 16.63 14.89 10.11
N PRO A 288 16.08 16.08 10.40
CA PRO A 288 15.15 16.27 11.50
C PRO A 288 13.75 15.79 11.14
N TRP A 289 13.13 15.08 12.07
CA TRP A 289 11.74 14.67 11.96
C TRP A 289 10.81 15.87 12.08
N LEU A 290 9.82 15.95 11.19
CA LEU A 290 8.79 16.96 11.25
C LEU A 290 7.42 16.29 11.34
N MET A 291 6.70 16.56 12.42
CA MET A 291 5.30 16.16 12.52
C MET A 291 4.43 17.13 11.74
N THR A 292 3.73 16.65 10.71
CA THR A 292 2.95 17.50 9.78
C THR A 292 1.45 17.32 9.90
N GLU A 293 0.98 16.19 10.41
CA GLU A 293 -0.44 15.93 10.61
C GLU A 293 -0.70 15.12 11.88
N LYS A 294 -1.81 15.45 12.55
CA LYS A 294 -2.34 14.74 13.71
C LYS A 294 -3.83 14.58 13.52
N THR A 295 -4.31 13.36 13.38
CA THR A 295 -5.74 13.13 13.20
C THR A 295 -6.25 11.93 14.00
N PRO A 296 -7.44 12.03 14.62
CA PRO A 296 -8.17 10.86 15.06
C PRO A 296 -8.57 10.05 13.82
N VAL A 297 -8.38 8.74 13.89
CA VAL A 297 -8.68 7.82 12.79
C VAL A 297 -10.17 7.52 12.82
N HIS A 298 -10.93 8.24 12.01
CA HIS A 298 -12.30 7.87 11.65
C HIS A 298 -12.30 6.99 10.39
N ASP A 299 -13.43 6.40 10.01
CA ASP A 299 -13.54 5.38 8.93
C ASP A 299 -12.85 5.78 7.61
N THR A 300 -12.78 7.08 7.29
CA THR A 300 -12.11 7.63 6.10
C THR A 300 -10.58 7.51 6.14
N HIS A 301 -9.96 7.45 7.33
CA HIS A 301 -8.50 7.37 7.53
C HIS A 301 -7.98 5.93 7.50
N MET A 302 -8.89 4.93 7.53
CA MET A 302 -8.53 3.52 7.37
C MET A 302 -7.91 3.24 6.01
N ALA A 303 -8.29 3.97 4.95
CA ALA A 303 -7.69 3.82 3.62
C ALA A 303 -6.20 4.25 3.59
N LEU A 304 -5.85 5.31 4.34
CA LEU A 304 -4.45 5.74 4.51
C LEU A 304 -3.67 4.67 5.28
N ILE A 305 -4.20 4.19 6.40
CA ILE A 305 -3.58 3.12 7.21
C ILE A 305 -3.41 1.82 6.41
N GLU A 306 -4.40 1.47 5.59
CA GLU A 306 -4.39 0.28 4.71
C GLU A 306 -3.33 0.45 3.60
N THR A 307 -3.21 1.65 3.01
CA THR A 307 -2.14 2.00 2.05
C THR A 307 -0.75 1.92 2.69
N PHE A 308 -0.57 2.54 3.86
CA PHE A 308 0.67 2.50 4.64
C PHE A 308 1.07 1.08 5.05
N ARG A 309 0.10 0.26 5.47
CA ARG A 309 0.28 -1.15 5.83
C ARG A 309 0.69 -1.99 4.62
N LEU A 310 0.05 -1.81 3.46
CA LEU A 310 0.38 -2.51 2.23
C LEU A 310 1.77 -2.12 1.70
N THR A 311 2.13 -0.83 1.74
CA THR A 311 3.45 -0.38 1.28
C THR A 311 4.59 -0.78 2.23
N SER A 312 4.31 -0.86 3.54
CA SER A 312 5.31 -1.24 4.54
C SER A 312 5.59 -2.75 4.58
N GLN A 313 4.65 -3.60 4.12
CA GLN A 313 4.84 -5.05 4.03
C GLN A 313 5.78 -5.45 2.87
N ASN A 314 5.79 -4.67 1.77
CA ASN A 314 6.69 -4.91 0.64
C ASN A 314 8.17 -4.61 0.94
N VAL A 315 8.47 -3.91 2.05
CA VAL A 315 9.85 -3.55 2.47
C VAL A 315 10.42 -4.52 3.52
N GLN A 316 9.65 -5.51 4.00
CA GLN A 316 10.09 -6.42 5.08
C GLN A 316 11.05 -7.55 4.64
N GLN A 317 11.42 -7.65 3.36
CA GLN A 317 12.45 -8.59 2.89
C GLN A 317 13.83 -7.93 2.78
N THR A 318 14.36 -7.46 3.89
CA THR A 318 15.82 -7.43 4.06
C THR A 318 16.13 -7.51 5.55
N ARG A 319 16.39 -8.73 6.05
CA ARG A 319 17.07 -8.90 7.34
C ARG A 319 18.47 -8.31 7.21
N ARG A 320 18.63 -7.02 7.51
CA ARG A 320 19.91 -6.48 7.94
C ARG A 320 19.92 -6.51 9.46
N THR A 321 20.73 -7.40 10.01
CA THR A 321 21.24 -7.27 11.37
C THR A 321 22.08 -5.99 11.42
N GLY A 322 21.46 -4.88 11.80
CA GLY A 322 22.08 -3.56 11.88
C GLY A 322 21.61 -2.86 13.14
N THR A 323 22.57 -2.42 13.94
CA THR A 323 22.45 -1.80 15.28
C THR A 323 21.43 -0.66 15.42
N CYS A 324 20.88 -0.50 16.63
CA CYS A 324 19.93 0.50 17.17
C CYS A 324 20.33 2.00 17.03
N ASN A 325 21.22 2.37 16.11
CA ASN A 325 21.83 3.71 16.02
C ASN A 325 21.30 4.56 14.84
N GLU A 326 20.17 4.19 14.23
CA GLU A 326 19.63 4.91 13.07
C GLU A 326 18.88 6.21 13.44
N LEU A 327 18.44 6.34 14.70
CA LEU A 327 17.69 7.48 15.22
C LEU A 327 18.34 8.03 16.50
N LYS A 328 18.31 9.35 16.66
CA LYS A 328 18.92 10.03 17.80
C LYS A 328 18.11 11.25 18.22
N VAL A 329 18.03 11.45 19.54
CA VAL A 329 17.54 12.70 20.14
C VAL A 329 18.72 13.66 20.30
N VAL A 330 18.66 14.84 19.67
CA VAL A 330 19.64 15.92 19.85
C VAL A 330 19.09 17.01 20.75
N ILE A 331 19.87 17.42 21.74
CA ILE A 331 19.44 18.37 22.79
C ILE A 331 19.82 19.80 22.43
N SER A 332 18.95 20.74 22.79
CA SER A 332 19.14 22.18 22.66
C SER A 332 20.47 22.63 23.28
N GLY A 333 21.09 23.65 22.67
CA GLY A 333 22.40 24.16 23.06
C GLY A 333 23.59 23.40 22.45
N THR A 334 23.37 22.29 21.75
CA THR A 334 24.44 21.61 21.00
C THR A 334 24.59 22.17 19.58
N LYS A 335 25.80 22.04 18.99
CA LYS A 335 26.05 22.39 17.58
C LYS A 335 25.16 21.56 16.65
N GLU A 336 24.98 20.28 16.97
CA GLU A 336 24.17 19.34 16.20
C GLU A 336 22.69 19.73 16.21
N TYR A 337 22.14 20.13 17.37
CA TYR A 337 20.79 20.69 17.46
C TYR A 337 20.63 21.95 16.62
N SER A 338 21.63 22.85 16.63
CA SER A 338 21.59 24.08 15.84
C SER A 338 21.48 23.80 14.34
N THR A 339 22.26 22.83 13.84
CA THR A 339 22.17 22.35 12.46
C THR A 339 20.82 21.68 12.18
N ALA A 340 20.36 20.78 13.07
CA ALA A 340 19.09 20.09 12.92
C ALA A 340 17.91 21.07 12.88
N LYS A 341 17.95 22.12 13.69
CA LYS A 341 16.95 23.18 13.71
C LYS A 341 16.91 23.95 12.38
N GLN A 342 18.06 24.37 11.85
CA GLN A 342 18.12 25.04 10.55
C GLN A 342 17.56 24.18 9.41
N LEU A 343 17.85 22.88 9.42
CA LEU A 343 17.31 21.93 8.45
C LEU A 343 15.79 21.74 8.62
N LYS A 344 15.30 21.72 9.86
CA LYS A 344 13.87 21.60 10.17
C LYS A 344 13.12 22.84 9.66
N ASP A 345 13.62 24.03 9.97
CA ASP A 345 13.05 25.31 9.53
C ASP A 345 13.07 25.44 7.99
N LEU A 346 14.12 24.93 7.32
CA LEU A 346 14.17 24.86 5.86
C LEU A 346 13.08 23.94 5.30
N PHE A 347 12.90 22.77 5.89
CA PHE A 347 11.89 21.81 5.44
C PHE A 347 10.46 22.32 5.71
N GLU A 348 10.21 22.96 6.85
CA GLU A 348 8.93 23.60 7.15
C GLU A 348 8.57 24.68 6.12
N ARG A 349 9.55 25.48 5.67
CA ARG A 349 9.34 26.45 4.57
C ARG A 349 8.98 25.77 3.26
N LEU A 350 9.62 24.66 2.92
CA LEU A 350 9.29 23.86 1.74
C LEU A 350 7.85 23.32 1.83
N ALA A 351 7.48 22.71 2.95
CA ALA A 351 6.14 22.17 3.18
C ALA A 351 5.07 23.26 3.01
N ASN A 352 5.32 24.46 3.55
CA ASN A 352 4.44 25.61 3.40
C ASN A 352 4.30 26.07 1.94
N HIS A 353 5.38 26.06 1.15
CA HIS A 353 5.31 26.38 -0.28
C HIS A 353 4.49 25.35 -1.07
N ILE A 354 4.71 24.05 -0.81
CA ILE A 354 3.95 22.97 -1.45
C ILE A 354 2.45 23.11 -1.13
N CYS A 355 2.11 23.39 0.13
CA CYS A 355 0.72 23.60 0.54
C CYS A 355 0.05 24.74 -0.24
N LYS A 356 0.73 25.90 -0.37
CA LYS A 356 0.23 27.04 -1.14
C LYS A 356 0.07 26.73 -2.63
N LEU A 357 0.97 25.94 -3.21
CA LEU A 357 0.86 25.51 -4.60
C LEU A 357 -0.36 24.61 -4.83
N HIS A 358 -0.61 23.64 -3.94
CA HIS A 358 -1.81 22.81 -4.02
C HIS A 358 -3.09 23.63 -3.87
N GLN A 359 -3.14 24.59 -2.93
CA GLN A 359 -4.28 25.50 -2.80
C GLN A 359 -4.53 26.30 -4.07
N ARG A 360 -3.47 26.80 -4.71
CA ARG A 360 -3.58 27.51 -5.99
C ARG A 360 -4.09 26.60 -7.11
N LEU A 361 -3.59 25.36 -7.19
CA LEU A 361 -4.04 24.39 -8.18
C LEU A 361 -5.56 24.18 -8.11
N VAL A 362 -6.09 23.92 -6.91
CA VAL A 362 -7.53 23.74 -6.69
C VAL A 362 -8.34 24.94 -7.17
N VAL A 363 -7.87 26.17 -6.88
CA VAL A 363 -8.56 27.39 -7.33
C VAL A 363 -8.56 27.54 -8.86
N GLU A 364 -7.46 27.20 -9.54
CA GLU A 364 -7.40 27.28 -11.00
C GLU A 364 -8.21 26.15 -11.66
N GLU A 365 -8.23 24.94 -11.08
CA GLU A 365 -9.10 23.84 -11.52
C GLU A 365 -10.58 24.24 -11.45
N ASP A 366 -11.01 24.81 -10.30
CA ASP A 366 -12.39 25.30 -10.12
C ASP A 366 -12.75 26.37 -11.15
N ARG A 367 -11.83 27.27 -11.49
CA ARG A 367 -12.05 28.30 -12.51
C ARG A 367 -12.25 27.70 -13.89
N ILE A 368 -11.44 26.71 -14.27
CA ILE A 368 -11.55 26.04 -15.57
C ILE A 368 -12.89 25.31 -15.67
N LEU A 369 -13.30 24.63 -14.60
CA LEU A 369 -14.55 23.87 -14.55
C LEU A 369 -15.81 24.75 -14.53
N GLN A 370 -15.67 26.05 -14.23
CA GLN A 370 -16.77 27.02 -14.22
C GLN A 370 -16.87 27.85 -15.51
N LEU A 371 -15.98 27.64 -16.49
CA LEU A 371 -16.11 28.29 -17.80
C LEU A 371 -17.33 27.69 -18.53
N PRO A 372 -18.30 28.51 -18.97
CA PRO A 372 -19.43 28.00 -19.75
C PRO A 372 -18.93 27.46 -21.09
N ASP A 373 -19.48 26.32 -21.51
CA ASP A 373 -19.23 25.76 -22.84
C ASP A 373 -19.62 26.81 -23.89
N GLU A 374 -18.63 27.39 -24.58
CA GLU A 374 -18.89 28.24 -25.74
C GLU A 374 -19.48 27.36 -26.85
N VAL A 375 -20.76 27.61 -27.18
CA VAL A 375 -21.55 26.94 -28.23
C VAL A 375 -21.12 27.39 -29.62
#